data_AF-K1XKZ5-F1
#
_entry.id   AF-K1XKZ5-F1
#
_cell.length_a   1.000
_cell.length_b   1.000
_cell.length_c   1.000
_cell.angle_alpha   90.00
_cell.angle_beta   90.00
_cell.angle_gamma   90.00
#
_symmetry.space_group_name_H-M   'P 1'
#
loop_
_entity.id
_entity.type
_entity.pdbx_description
1 polymer ?
#
loop_
_entity_poly.entity_id
_entity_poly.type
_entity_poly.pdbx_seq_one_letter_code
_entity_poly.pdbx_strand_id
1 'polypeptide(L)'
;TTLLLSEENTEEKIKKEGLSDKVRVAGQKNFKEIDLLKFNCICIDWVELFDEDFLHDVIQKASEKNMRIIAITQMRSDYTIRNIFANHKKRYKAF
;
A
#
# COMPACT_ATOMS: atom_id res chain seq x y z
N THR A 1 11.14 -7.96 1.01
CA THR A 1 11.43 -6.52 0.95
C THR A 1 10.11 -5.81 0.82
N THR A 2 9.87 -4.81 1.65
CA THR A 2 8.54 -4.18 1.77
C THR A 2 8.58 -2.77 1.22
N LEU A 3 7.59 -2.43 0.42
CA LEU A 3 7.31 -1.05 0.04
C LEU A 3 6.21 -0.53 0.97
N LEU A 4 6.49 0.52 1.71
CA LEU A 4 5.51 1.29 2.46
C LEU A 4 5.06 2.47 1.60
N LEU A 5 3.78 2.51 1.26
CA LEU A 5 3.14 3.67 0.67
C LEU A 5 2.63 4.56 1.79
N SER A 6 3.18 5.76 1.94
CA SER A 6 2.77 6.73 2.96
C SER A 6 2.97 8.16 2.45
N GLU A 7 1.96 9.01 2.64
CA GLU A 7 2.04 10.46 2.36
C GLU A 7 2.64 11.25 3.53
N GLU A 8 2.69 10.67 4.73
CA GLU A 8 3.07 11.36 5.97
C GLU A 8 4.42 10.92 6.55
N ASN A 9 4.99 9.85 5.98
CA ASN A 9 6.24 9.27 6.45
C ASN A 9 7.31 9.28 5.37
N THR A 10 8.57 9.49 5.78
CA THR A 10 9.75 9.33 4.93
C THR A 10 10.55 8.12 5.38
N GLU A 11 11.43 7.63 4.51
CA GLU A 11 12.31 6.50 4.82
C GLU A 11 13.22 6.80 6.03
N GLU A 12 13.71 8.03 6.16
CA GLU A 12 14.53 8.45 7.30
C GLU A 12 13.75 8.46 8.61
N LYS A 13 12.50 8.93 8.58
CA LYS A 13 11.63 9.01 9.76
C LYS A 13 11.35 7.61 10.29
N ILE A 14 10.88 6.71 9.45
CA ILE A 14 10.51 5.36 9.89
C ILE A 14 11.71 4.54 10.37
N LYS A 15 12.89 4.74 9.77
CA LYS A 15 14.12 4.07 10.22
C LYS A 15 14.54 4.53 11.62
N LYS A 16 14.38 5.83 11.92
CA LYS A 16 14.59 6.36 13.28
C LYS A 16 13.62 5.76 14.30
N GLU A 17 12.42 5.40 13.87
CA GLU A 17 11.40 4.73 14.69
C GLU A 17 11.65 3.21 14.84
N GLY A 18 12.74 2.68 14.26
CA GLY A 18 13.17 1.29 14.45
C GLY A 18 12.72 0.32 13.36
N LEU A 19 12.16 0.80 12.24
CA LEU A 19 11.86 -0.06 11.10
C LEU A 19 13.13 -0.51 10.37
N SER A 20 13.07 -1.73 9.82
CA SER A 20 14.17 -2.36 9.10
C SER A 20 14.58 -1.60 7.84
N ASP A 21 15.88 -1.61 7.52
CA ASP A 21 16.42 -1.09 6.25
C ASP A 21 15.87 -1.77 4.98
N LYS A 22 15.18 -2.90 5.13
CA LYS A 22 14.49 -3.60 4.04
C LYS A 22 13.13 -2.99 3.70
N VAL A 23 12.72 -1.95 4.41
CA VAL A 23 11.52 -1.16 4.14
C VAL A 23 11.91 0.07 3.35
N ARG A 24 11.27 0.26 2.21
CA ARG A 24 11.39 1.47 1.38
C ARG A 24 10.10 2.25 1.49
N VAL A 25 10.18 3.57 1.47
CA VAL A 25 8.99 4.43 1.55
C VAL A 25 8.80 5.17 0.25
N ALA A 26 7.57 5.20 -0.23
CA ALA A 26 7.15 6.01 -1.36
C ALA A 26 5.80 6.66 -1.06
N GLY A 27 5.59 7.85 -1.61
CA GLY A 27 4.26 8.43 -1.74
C GLY A 27 3.72 8.21 -3.15
N GLN A 28 2.57 8.78 -3.43
CA GLN A 28 1.92 8.73 -4.73
C GLN A 28 2.80 9.35 -5.83
N LYS A 29 3.49 10.45 -5.52
CA LYS A 29 4.29 11.21 -6.51
C LYS A 29 5.49 10.43 -7.06
N ASN A 30 6.17 9.65 -6.22
CA ASN A 30 7.38 8.92 -6.61
C ASN A 30 7.13 7.42 -6.86
N PHE A 31 5.91 6.92 -6.65
CA PHE A 31 5.57 5.51 -6.91
C PHE A 31 5.90 5.05 -8.33
N LYS A 32 5.71 5.91 -9.33
CA LYS A 32 5.99 5.59 -10.75
C LYS A 32 7.46 5.26 -11.02
N GLU A 33 8.37 5.73 -10.18
CA GLU A 33 9.82 5.50 -10.30
C GLU A 33 10.25 4.22 -9.57
N ILE A 34 9.36 3.60 -8.80
CA ILE A 34 9.66 2.41 -8.01
C ILE A 34 9.58 1.16 -8.88
N ASP A 35 10.70 0.44 -8.94
CA ASP A 35 10.73 -0.91 -9.49
C ASP A 35 10.08 -1.91 -8.52
N LEU A 36 8.81 -2.21 -8.77
CA LEU A 36 7.99 -3.13 -7.97
C LEU A 36 8.54 -4.57 -7.94
N LEU A 37 9.39 -4.98 -8.89
CA LEU A 37 9.97 -6.33 -8.90
C LEU A 37 10.88 -6.60 -7.69
N LYS A 38 11.37 -5.53 -7.03
CA LYS A 38 12.24 -5.63 -5.86
C LYS A 38 11.48 -5.92 -4.56
N PHE A 39 10.16 -5.94 -4.61
CA PHE A 39 9.30 -6.03 -3.43
C PHE A 39 8.40 -7.25 -3.50
N ASN A 40 8.08 -7.81 -2.34
CA ASN A 40 7.13 -8.91 -2.20
C ASN A 40 5.87 -8.52 -1.42
N CYS A 41 5.90 -7.35 -0.79
CA CYS A 41 4.82 -6.81 0.02
C CYS A 41 4.70 -5.30 -0.20
N ILE A 42 3.47 -4.82 -0.34
CA ILE A 42 3.12 -3.40 -0.28
C ILE A 42 2.28 -3.19 0.97
N CYS A 43 2.69 -2.25 1.81
CA CYS A 43 1.89 -1.75 2.92
C CYS A 43 1.38 -0.36 2.56
N ILE A 44 0.07 -0.12 2.70
CA ILE A 44 -0.55 1.19 2.46
C ILE A 44 -0.91 1.78 3.81
N ASP A 45 -0.23 2.86 4.16
CA ASP A 45 -0.42 3.63 5.38
C ASP A 45 -1.54 4.65 5.14
N TRP A 46 -2.73 4.34 5.64
CA TRP A 46 -3.97 5.12 5.49
C TRP A 46 -4.43 5.29 4.04
N VAL A 47 -5.34 4.40 3.64
CA VAL A 47 -6.02 4.42 2.34
C VAL A 47 -6.68 5.77 2.01
N GLU A 48 -7.18 6.47 3.02
CA GLU A 48 -7.89 7.74 2.88
C GLU A 48 -7.00 8.89 2.38
N LEU A 49 -5.67 8.75 2.49
CA LEU A 49 -4.70 9.76 2.05
C LEU A 49 -4.34 9.67 0.56
N PHE A 50 -4.84 8.65 -0.13
CA PHE A 50 -4.49 8.37 -1.52
C PHE A 50 -5.67 8.53 -2.48
N ASP A 51 -5.35 8.94 -3.70
CA ASP A 51 -6.32 9.00 -4.78
C ASP A 51 -6.81 7.60 -5.15
N GLU A 52 -8.10 7.48 -5.48
CA GLU A 52 -8.71 6.19 -5.80
C GLU A 52 -8.09 5.55 -7.04
N ASP A 53 -7.86 6.33 -8.10
CA ASP A 53 -7.22 5.87 -9.34
C ASP A 53 -5.80 5.36 -9.08
N PHE A 54 -5.07 6.02 -8.19
CA PHE A 54 -3.74 5.58 -7.79
C PHE A 54 -3.79 4.23 -7.07
N LEU A 55 -4.70 4.08 -6.10
CA LEU A 55 -4.87 2.83 -5.37
C LEU A 55 -5.27 1.67 -6.31
N HIS A 56 -6.12 1.94 -7.31
CA HIS A 56 -6.46 0.95 -8.33
C HIS A 56 -5.23 0.51 -9.14
N ASP A 57 -4.39 1.44 -9.59
CA ASP A 57 -3.14 1.14 -10.30
C ASP A 57 -2.17 0.32 -9.42
N VAL A 58 -2.01 0.70 -8.15
CA VAL A 58 -1.18 -0.04 -7.17
C VAL A 58 -1.67 -1.48 -7.03
N ILE A 59 -2.97 -1.66 -6.77
CA ILE A 59 -3.56 -2.99 -6.55
C ILE A 59 -3.43 -3.85 -7.80
N GLN A 60 -3.68 -3.28 -8.98
CA GLN A 60 -3.55 -4.00 -10.24
C GLN A 60 -2.11 -4.48 -10.46
N LYS A 61 -1.13 -3.58 -10.36
CA LYS A 61 0.30 -3.91 -10.54
C LYS A 61 0.79 -4.95 -9.54
N ALA A 62 0.35 -4.84 -8.29
CA ALA A 62 0.66 -5.82 -7.25
C ALA A 62 0.02 -7.19 -7.54
N SER A 63 -1.21 -7.22 -8.06
CA SER A 63 -1.92 -8.44 -8.44
C SER A 63 -1.23 -9.19 -9.57
N GLU A 64 -0.82 -8.47 -10.62
CA GLU A 64 -0.09 -9.03 -11.77
C GLU A 64 1.22 -9.73 -11.35
N LYS A 65 1.82 -9.26 -10.25
CA LYS A 65 3.07 -9.78 -9.69
C LYS A 65 2.88 -10.74 -8.51
N ASN A 66 1.63 -11.06 -8.15
CA ASN A 66 1.28 -11.89 -7.00
C ASN A 66 1.91 -11.38 -5.68
N MET A 67 1.95 -10.05 -5.51
CA MET A 67 2.46 -9.40 -4.31
C MET A 67 1.41 -9.38 -3.20
N ARG A 68 1.87 -9.47 -1.95
CA ARG A 68 0.99 -9.25 -0.79
C ARG A 68 0.69 -7.76 -0.66
N ILE A 69 -0.56 -7.40 -0.39
CA ILE A 69 -0.96 -6.03 -0.05
C ILE A 69 -1.56 -6.04 1.36
N ILE A 70 -1.10 -5.13 2.20
CA ILE A 70 -1.65 -4.84 3.52
C ILE A 70 -2.06 -3.37 3.50
N ALA A 71 -3.30 -3.05 3.87
CA ALA A 71 -3.79 -1.68 3.85
C ALA A 71 -4.45 -1.33 5.18
N ILE A 72 -4.14 -0.15 5.69
CA ILE A 72 -4.77 0.44 6.87
C ILE A 72 -5.87 1.40 6.39
N THR A 73 -7.08 1.24 6.89
CA THR A 73 -8.23 2.09 6.56
C THR A 73 -8.96 2.45 7.85
N GLN A 74 -9.57 3.63 7.88
CA GLN A 74 -10.40 4.07 8.98
C GLN A 74 -11.79 3.44 8.89
N MET A 75 -12.27 2.88 10.00
CA MET A 75 -13.69 2.58 10.15
C MET A 75 -14.45 3.87 10.43
N ARG A 76 -15.49 4.13 9.64
CA ARG A 76 -16.39 5.26 9.83
C ARG A 76 -17.31 5.04 11.03
N SER A 77 -17.93 6.11 11.51
CA SER A 77 -18.84 6.07 12.66
C SER A 77 -20.09 5.21 12.43
N ASP A 78 -20.45 4.98 11.16
CA ASP A 78 -21.53 4.09 10.73
C ASP A 78 -21.09 2.62 10.57
N TYR A 79 -19.89 2.28 11.06
CA TYR A 79 -19.28 0.95 10.95
C TYR A 79 -18.93 0.51 9.53
N THR A 80 -18.94 1.43 8.56
CA THR A 80 -18.48 1.13 7.20
C THR A 80 -16.96 1.32 7.07
N ILE A 81 -16.33 0.55 6.18
CA ILE A 81 -14.91 0.69 5.81
C ILE A 81 -14.79 0.97 4.31
N ARG A 82 -13.80 1.78 3.92
CA ARG A 82 -13.47 1.98 2.49
C ARG A 82 -12.71 0.76 1.97
N ASN A 83 -13.44 -0.23 1.47
CA ASN A 83 -12.84 -1.46 0.94
C ASN A 83 -12.32 -1.28 -0.49
N ILE A 84 -11.04 -0.93 -0.62
CA ILE A 84 -10.35 -0.77 -1.91
C ILE A 84 -10.15 -2.07 -2.70
N PHE A 85 -10.39 -3.23 -2.07
CA PHE A 85 -10.28 -4.54 -2.71
C PHE A 85 -11.60 -5.04 -3.29
N ALA A 86 -12.73 -4.36 -3.01
CA ALA A 86 -14.07 -4.84 -3.34
C ALA A 86 -14.28 -5.11 -4.85
N ASN A 87 -13.63 -4.34 -5.72
CA ASN A 87 -13.74 -4.46 -7.17
C ASN A 87 -12.72 -5.43 -7.79
N HIS A 88 -11.75 -5.92 -6.99
CA HIS A 88 -10.69 -6.80 -7.47
C HIS A 88 -10.98 -8.30 -7.18
N LYS A 89 -12.23 -8.64 -6.80
CA LYS A 89 -12.71 -9.95 -6.31
C LYS A 89 -12.35 -11.22 -7.11
N LYS A 90 -11.80 -11.16 -8.32
CA LYS A 90 -11.52 -12.36 -9.12
C LYS A 90 -10.28 -13.17 -8.70
N ARG A 91 -9.45 -12.73 -7.73
CA ARG A 91 -8.19 -13.45 -7.40
C ARG A 91 -7.73 -13.49 -5.94
N TYR A 92 -8.55 -13.13 -4.95
CA TYR A 92 -8.08 -13.05 -3.56
C TYR A 92 -8.76 -14.08 -2.67
N LYS A 93 -7.98 -15.00 -2.09
CA LYS A 93 -8.41 -15.77 -0.92
C LYS A 93 -8.28 -14.84 0.29
N ALA A 94 -9.41 -14.51 0.91
CA ALA A 94 -9.40 -14.00 2.28
C ALA A 94 -8.89 -15.14 3.18
N PHE A 95 -7.90 -14.84 4.03
CA PHE A 95 -7.45 -15.75 5.08
C PHE A 95 -8.35 -15.63 6.30
#